data_AF-A0A1I2EEJ6-F1
#
_entry.id   AF-A0A1I2EEJ6-F1
#
_cell.length_a   1.000
_cell.length_b   1.000
_cell.length_c   1.000
_cell.angle_alpha   90.00
_cell.angle_beta   90.00
_cell.angle_gamma   90.00
#
_symmetry.space_group_name_H-M   'P 1'
#
loop_
_entity.id
_entity.type
_entity.pdbx_description
1 polymer ?
#
loop_
_entity_poly.entity_id
_entity_poly.type
_entity_poly.pdbx_seq_one_letter_code
_entity_poly.pdbx_strand_id
1 'polypeptide(L)'
;MSRIRIGDHTWTFDAASLELYHCMSSEADWNLALVRAGATLWLAGTVVPGPRSPEALLGAEVSVDLRSLDEVAGALLGRHVTLYPGGQDVCALRFRLAASPGGVRLAASAGCDWDRYLKTFDHDRPVDLELDIDAAVVALHPGNLP
;
A
#
# COMPACT_ATOMS: atom_id res chain seq x y z
N MET A 1 8.91 12.37 1.47
CA MET A 1 8.14 12.27 2.74
C MET A 1 6.90 11.46 2.44
N SER A 2 6.70 10.37 3.16
CA SER A 2 5.64 9.39 2.89
C SER A 2 4.35 9.76 3.59
N ARG A 3 3.20 9.60 2.93
CA ARG A 3 1.88 9.94 3.46
C ARG A 3 0.77 9.02 2.95
N ILE A 4 -0.29 8.92 3.76
CA ILE A 4 -1.59 8.34 3.39
C ILE A 4 -2.67 9.37 3.70
N ARG A 5 -3.63 9.53 2.78
CA ARG A 5 -4.85 10.33 2.98
C ARG A 5 -6.08 9.45 2.79
N ILE A 6 -7.04 9.57 3.70
CA ILE A 6 -8.35 8.91 3.60
C ILE A 6 -9.41 9.96 3.95
N GLY A 7 -10.17 10.41 2.95
CA GLY A 7 -11.06 11.56 3.06
C GLY A 7 -10.29 12.81 3.48
N ASP A 8 -10.71 13.41 4.60
CA ASP A 8 -10.10 14.62 5.18
C ASP A 8 -8.93 14.31 6.14
N HIS A 9 -8.67 13.02 6.41
CA HIS A 9 -7.60 12.63 7.32
C HIS A 9 -6.31 12.37 6.56
N THR A 10 -5.21 12.96 7.03
CA THR A 10 -3.87 12.76 6.46
C THR A 10 -2.91 12.34 7.55
N TRP A 11 -2.11 11.33 7.26
CA TRP A 11 -1.03 10.87 8.13
C TRP A 11 0.28 10.81 7.35
N THR A 12 1.37 11.08 8.06
CA THR A 12 2.73 11.00 7.54
C THR A 12 3.50 9.91 8.26
N PHE A 13 4.47 9.35 7.56
CA PHE A 13 5.34 8.29 8.07
C PHE A 13 6.78 8.77 8.16
N ASP A 14 7.45 8.33 9.22
CA ASP A 14 8.82 8.68 9.56
C ASP A 14 9.81 7.94 8.64
N ALA A 15 9.47 6.68 8.29
CA ALA A 15 10.23 5.86 7.37
C ALA A 15 9.32 4.85 6.66
N ALA A 16 9.74 4.41 5.47
CA ALA A 16 9.12 3.29 4.78
C ALA A 16 10.19 2.39 4.15
N SER A 17 10.05 1.08 4.32
CA SER A 17 10.98 0.09 3.77
C SER A 17 10.23 -1.04 3.08
N LEU A 18 10.65 -1.34 1.86
CA LEU A 18 10.06 -2.35 0.99
C LEU A 18 10.97 -3.57 0.91
N GLU A 19 10.39 -4.74 1.16
CA GLU A 19 10.99 -6.05 0.96
C GLU A 19 10.18 -6.82 -0.08
N LEU A 20 10.87 -7.56 -0.93
CA LEU A 20 10.22 -8.40 -1.95
C LEU A 20 10.68 -9.85 -1.85
N TYR A 21 9.73 -10.75 -2.06
CA TYR A 21 9.84 -12.19 -1.95
C TYR A 21 9.48 -12.84 -3.28
N HIS A 22 9.85 -14.10 -3.48
CA HIS A 22 9.65 -14.80 -4.77
C HIS A 22 10.13 -14.04 -6.01
N CYS A 23 11.20 -13.23 -5.88
CA CYS A 23 11.74 -12.48 -7.00
C CYS A 23 12.08 -13.42 -8.18
N MET A 24 11.99 -12.91 -9.42
CA MET A 24 12.21 -13.62 -10.68
C MET A 24 11.12 -14.63 -11.14
N SER A 25 10.02 -14.79 -10.41
CA SER A 25 8.83 -15.52 -10.83
C SER A 25 7.94 -14.70 -11.78
N SER A 26 6.78 -15.23 -12.18
CA SER A 26 5.75 -14.44 -12.88
C SER A 26 5.11 -13.36 -11.99
N GLU A 27 5.11 -13.56 -10.67
CA GLU A 27 4.50 -12.70 -9.66
C GLU A 27 5.27 -12.82 -8.34
N ALA A 28 5.68 -11.70 -7.78
CA ALA A 28 6.42 -11.64 -6.52
C ALA A 28 5.57 -10.96 -5.44
N ASP A 29 5.70 -11.43 -4.20
CA ASP A 29 5.07 -10.80 -3.05
C ASP A 29 5.94 -9.65 -2.54
N TRP A 30 5.32 -8.63 -1.96
CA TRP A 30 6.03 -7.55 -1.29
C TRP A 30 5.41 -7.22 0.06
N ASN A 31 6.28 -6.82 0.99
CA ASN A 31 5.91 -6.27 2.29
C ASN A 31 6.49 -4.87 2.40
N LEU A 32 5.67 -3.92 2.82
CA LEU A 32 6.04 -2.54 3.07
C LEU A 32 5.83 -2.22 4.54
N ALA A 33 6.93 -1.99 5.24
CA ALA A 33 6.89 -1.45 6.59
C ALA A 33 6.71 0.06 6.54
N LEU A 34 5.76 0.58 7.32
CA LEU A 34 5.46 2.01 7.47
C LEU A 34 5.66 2.39 8.94
N VAL A 35 6.71 3.15 9.25
CA VAL A 35 7.03 3.56 10.62
C VAL A 35 6.35 4.89 10.95
N ARG A 36 5.60 4.93 12.04
CA ARG A 36 4.96 6.14 12.56
C ARG A 36 4.91 6.12 14.08
N ALA A 37 5.42 7.17 14.72
CA ALA A 37 5.28 7.39 16.16
C ALA A 37 5.72 6.19 17.02
N GLY A 38 6.79 5.49 16.60
CA GLY A 38 7.33 4.32 17.30
C GLY A 38 6.58 3.01 17.05
N ALA A 39 5.56 3.00 16.18
CA ALA A 39 4.88 1.80 15.72
C ALA A 39 5.18 1.52 14.24
N THR A 40 5.12 0.24 13.85
CA THR A 40 5.23 -0.20 12.46
C THR A 40 3.88 -0.72 11.99
N LEU A 41 3.39 -0.18 10.88
CA LEU A 41 2.23 -0.68 10.14
C LEU A 41 2.71 -1.40 8.88
N TRP A 42 1.96 -2.39 8.41
CA TRP A 42 2.38 -3.24 7.29
C TRP A 42 1.35 -3.19 6.16
N LEU A 43 1.81 -2.83 4.96
CA LEU A 43 1.07 -3.10 3.73
C LEU A 43 1.72 -4.29 3.03
N ALA A 44 0.89 -5.11 2.40
CA ALA A 44 1.34 -6.24 1.60
C ALA A 44 0.68 -6.22 0.24
N GLY A 45 1.22 -6.99 -0.69
CA GLY A 45 0.62 -7.17 -2.00
C GLY A 45 1.54 -7.89 -2.96
N THR A 46 1.24 -7.74 -4.25
CA THR A 46 1.96 -8.43 -5.32
C THR A 46 2.53 -7.46 -6.34
N VAL A 47 3.61 -7.86 -7.01
CA VAL A 47 4.23 -7.14 -8.14
C VAL A 47 4.32 -8.05 -9.35
N VAL A 48 3.94 -7.53 -10.52
CA VAL A 48 3.93 -8.24 -11.79
C VAL A 48 4.65 -7.43 -12.87
N PRO A 49 5.65 -8.00 -13.56
CA PRO A 49 6.27 -9.31 -13.30
C PRO A 49 7.14 -9.28 -12.02
N GLY A 50 7.47 -10.46 -11.49
CA GLY A 50 8.41 -10.59 -10.39
C GLY A 50 9.79 -10.00 -10.76
N PRO A 51 10.30 -9.00 -10.02
CA PRO A 51 11.51 -8.27 -10.40
C PRO A 51 12.74 -9.15 -10.26
N ARG A 52 13.73 -8.92 -11.13
CA ARG A 52 15.03 -9.61 -11.11
C ARG A 52 16.16 -8.78 -10.51
N SER A 53 15.93 -7.48 -10.34
CA SER A 53 16.84 -6.50 -9.76
C SER A 53 16.04 -5.28 -9.27
N PRO A 54 16.63 -4.39 -8.45
CA PRO A 54 15.93 -3.19 -7.99
C PRO A 54 15.47 -2.29 -9.14
N GLU A 55 16.23 -2.20 -10.22
CA GLU A 55 15.89 -1.37 -11.39
C GLU A 55 14.64 -1.89 -12.11
N ALA A 56 14.41 -3.22 -12.08
CA ALA A 56 13.24 -3.84 -12.69
C ALA A 56 11.92 -3.52 -11.96
N LEU A 57 11.99 -2.93 -10.76
CA LEU A 57 10.81 -2.43 -10.06
C LEU A 57 10.20 -1.22 -10.75
N LEU A 58 11.02 -0.40 -11.42
CA LEU A 58 10.55 0.87 -11.97
C LEU A 58 9.58 0.62 -13.14
N GLY A 59 8.35 1.10 -12.99
CA GLY A 59 7.27 0.88 -13.93
C GLY A 59 6.55 -0.46 -13.77
N ALA A 60 6.98 -1.34 -12.87
CA ALA A 60 6.28 -2.58 -12.57
C ALA A 60 4.89 -2.29 -12.01
N GLU A 61 3.92 -3.12 -12.38
CA GLU A 61 2.57 -3.03 -11.82
C GLU A 61 2.54 -3.71 -10.47
N VAL A 62 2.01 -3.01 -9.47
CA VAL A 62 1.82 -3.53 -8.12
C VAL A 62 0.35 -3.50 -7.77
N SER A 63 -0.07 -4.49 -6.98
CA SER A 63 -1.36 -4.54 -6.33
C SER A 63 -1.17 -4.52 -4.82
N VAL A 64 -2.06 -3.82 -4.11
CA VAL A 64 -2.13 -3.84 -2.64
C VAL A 64 -3.21 -4.81 -2.21
N ASP A 65 -2.89 -5.69 -1.27
CA ASP A 65 -3.85 -6.56 -0.60
C ASP A 65 -4.79 -5.70 0.25
N LEU A 66 -6.10 -5.78 -0.03
CA LEU A 66 -7.10 -4.93 0.62
C LEU A 66 -7.22 -5.19 2.12
N ARG A 67 -6.95 -6.41 2.57
CA ARG A 67 -6.98 -6.71 4.01
C ARG A 67 -5.84 -5.99 4.74
N SER A 68 -4.63 -5.99 4.18
CA SER A 68 -3.52 -5.21 4.74
C SER A 68 -3.84 -3.71 4.74
N LEU A 69 -4.51 -3.21 3.69
CA LEU A 69 -4.96 -1.82 3.62
C LEU A 69 -5.98 -1.48 4.72
N ASP A 70 -6.93 -2.37 4.99
CA ASP A 70 -7.93 -2.23 6.06
C ASP A 70 -7.27 -2.19 7.44
N GLU A 71 -6.28 -3.04 7.67
CA GLU A 71 -5.53 -3.08 8.93
C GLU A 71 -4.76 -1.77 9.16
N VAL A 72 -4.08 -1.26 8.13
CA VAL A 72 -3.38 0.04 8.20
C VAL A 72 -4.36 1.19 8.40
N ALA A 73 -5.41 1.26 7.58
CA ALA A 73 -6.41 2.32 7.68
C ALA A 73 -7.10 2.31 9.05
N GLY A 74 -7.42 1.12 9.57
CA GLY A 74 -8.05 0.97 10.87
C GLY A 74 -7.14 1.40 12.03
N ALA A 75 -5.85 1.07 11.96
CA ALA A 75 -4.85 1.54 12.92
C ALA A 75 -4.71 3.08 12.88
N LEU A 76 -4.77 3.69 11.70
CA LEU A 76 -4.66 5.15 11.54
C LEU A 76 -5.91 5.90 12.02
N LEU A 77 -7.10 5.36 11.73
CA LEU A 77 -8.40 5.93 12.11
C LEU A 77 -8.80 5.59 13.55
N GLY A 78 -8.12 4.65 14.19
CA GLY A 78 -8.42 4.16 15.54
C GLY A 78 -9.73 3.38 15.63
N ARG A 79 -10.16 2.72 14.55
CA ARG A 79 -11.41 1.96 14.46
C ARG A 79 -11.33 0.90 13.37
N HIS A 80 -12.17 -0.13 13.42
CA HIS A 80 -12.27 -1.09 12.32
C HIS A 80 -12.85 -0.43 11.06
N VAL A 81 -12.35 -0.85 9.90
CA VAL A 81 -12.78 -0.37 8.59
C VAL A 81 -12.65 -1.50 7.57
N THR A 82 -13.48 -1.44 6.54
CA THR A 82 -13.34 -2.23 5.32
C THR A 82 -13.47 -1.28 4.13
N LEU A 83 -12.40 -1.13 3.36
CA LEU A 83 -12.26 -0.19 2.26
C LEU A 83 -12.39 -0.88 0.91
N TYR A 84 -13.01 -0.18 -0.04
CA TYR A 84 -13.19 -0.63 -1.42
C TYR A 84 -12.66 0.43 -2.40
N PRO A 85 -11.34 0.49 -2.65
CA PRO A 85 -10.74 1.44 -3.58
C PRO A 85 -11.23 1.19 -5.01
N GLY A 86 -11.87 2.17 -5.63
CA GLY A 86 -12.50 2.05 -6.94
C GLY A 86 -13.92 1.47 -6.92
N GLY A 87 -14.49 1.22 -5.74
CA GLY A 87 -15.84 0.66 -5.54
C GLY A 87 -15.85 -0.80 -5.10
N GLN A 88 -17.02 -1.30 -4.69
CA GLN A 88 -17.18 -2.63 -4.05
C GLN A 88 -16.82 -3.83 -4.93
N ASP A 89 -16.82 -3.65 -6.26
CA ASP A 89 -16.45 -4.70 -7.21
C ASP A 89 -14.91 -4.82 -7.39
N VAL A 90 -14.13 -3.92 -6.79
CA VAL A 90 -12.67 -3.90 -6.95
C VAL A 90 -12.01 -4.69 -5.82
N CYS A 91 -11.22 -5.70 -6.21
CA CYS A 91 -10.54 -6.59 -5.26
C CYS A 91 -9.10 -6.18 -4.90
N ALA A 92 -8.53 -5.15 -5.54
CA ALA A 92 -7.18 -4.67 -5.24
C ALA A 92 -6.95 -3.25 -5.78
N LEU A 93 -6.17 -2.44 -5.05
CA LEU A 93 -5.65 -1.17 -5.53
C LEU A 93 -4.39 -1.43 -6.37
N ARG A 94 -4.43 -1.06 -7.66
CA ARG A 94 -3.31 -1.26 -8.61
C ARG A 94 -2.69 0.06 -9.05
N PHE A 95 -1.36 0.09 -9.17
CA PHE A 95 -0.60 1.23 -9.68
C PHE A 95 0.77 0.78 -10.18
N ARG A 96 1.53 1.71 -10.76
CA ARG A 96 2.92 1.45 -11.17
C ARG A 96 3.90 2.12 -10.24
N LEU A 97 5.00 1.42 -9.93
CA LEU A 97 6.08 1.98 -9.16
C LEU A 97 6.85 3.04 -9.98
N ALA A 98 7.26 4.11 -9.33
CA ALA A 98 8.13 5.12 -9.92
C ALA A 98 9.44 5.25 -9.14
N ALA A 99 10.45 5.88 -9.73
CA ALA A 99 11.67 6.20 -8.99
C ALA A 99 11.40 7.27 -7.93
N SER A 100 12.10 7.20 -6.80
CA SER A 100 12.06 8.21 -5.74
C SER A 100 13.44 8.40 -5.10
N PRO A 101 13.65 9.46 -4.31
CA PRO A 101 14.89 9.63 -3.54
C PRO A 101 15.17 8.49 -2.56
N GLY A 102 14.14 7.90 -1.93
CA GLY A 102 14.29 6.75 -1.05
C GLY A 102 14.56 5.44 -1.79
N GLY A 103 14.16 5.32 -3.05
CA GLY A 103 14.37 4.17 -3.91
C GLY A 103 13.19 4.00 -4.87
N VAL A 104 12.02 3.70 -4.32
CA VAL A 104 10.77 3.56 -5.09
C VAL A 104 9.62 4.36 -4.49
N ARG A 105 8.80 4.96 -5.35
CA ARG A 105 7.56 5.61 -5.00
C ARG A 105 6.38 4.67 -5.24
N LEU A 106 5.60 4.44 -4.21
CA LEU A 106 4.27 3.84 -4.30
C LEU A 106 3.24 4.97 -4.27
N ALA A 107 2.68 5.31 -5.42
CA ALA A 107 1.73 6.39 -5.57
C ALA A 107 0.43 5.90 -6.21
N ALA A 108 -0.69 6.09 -5.50
CA ALA A 108 -2.01 5.69 -5.96
C ALA A 108 -3.06 6.67 -5.45
N SER A 109 -4.09 6.91 -6.27
CA SER A 109 -5.27 7.68 -5.89
C SER A 109 -6.52 7.01 -6.42
N ALA A 110 -7.52 6.83 -5.58
CA ALA A 110 -8.81 6.29 -5.97
C ALA A 110 -9.94 6.89 -5.14
N GLY A 111 -11.12 7.04 -5.73
CA GLY A 111 -12.34 7.13 -4.93
C GLY A 111 -12.55 5.80 -4.20
N CYS A 112 -12.93 5.83 -2.94
CA CYS A 112 -12.95 4.69 -2.04
C CYS A 112 -14.32 4.61 -1.36
N ASP A 113 -15.05 3.53 -1.63
CA ASP A 113 -16.24 3.20 -0.85
C ASP A 113 -15.84 2.41 0.41
N TRP A 114 -16.76 2.17 1.33
CA TRP A 114 -16.47 1.41 2.55
C TRP A 114 -17.71 0.70 3.09
N ASP A 115 -17.51 -0.24 4.02
CA ASP A 115 -18.61 -0.90 4.71
C ASP A 115 -19.33 0.07 5.65
N ARG A 116 -20.57 0.44 5.28
CA ARG A 116 -21.39 1.39 6.05
C ARG A 116 -21.88 0.84 7.37
N TYR A 117 -21.94 -0.47 7.55
CA TYR A 117 -22.32 -1.06 8.84
C TYR A 117 -21.31 -0.74 9.94
N LEU A 118 -20.05 -0.49 9.56
CA LEU A 118 -18.98 -0.13 10.50
C LEU A 118 -19.03 1.34 10.95
N LYS A 119 -19.87 2.18 10.31
CA LYS A 119 -19.99 3.63 10.60
C LYS A 119 -18.63 4.33 10.66
N THR A 120 -17.72 3.97 9.75
CA THR A 120 -16.35 4.49 9.73
C THR A 120 -16.33 6.00 9.54
N PHE A 121 -17.14 6.52 8.60
CA PHE A 121 -17.30 7.94 8.29
C PHE A 121 -18.74 8.40 8.54
N ASP A 122 -18.91 9.68 8.88
CA ASP A 122 -20.20 10.28 9.28
C ASP A 122 -21.09 10.70 8.09
N HIS A 123 -20.79 10.23 6.88
CA HIS A 123 -21.49 10.57 5.65
C HIS A 123 -21.70 9.33 4.79
N ASP A 124 -22.37 9.49 3.64
CA ASP A 124 -22.92 8.39 2.84
C ASP A 124 -22.45 8.43 1.37
N ARG A 125 -21.33 9.09 1.11
CA ARG A 125 -20.68 9.20 -0.20
C ARG A 125 -19.21 8.76 -0.15
N PRO A 126 -18.64 8.17 -1.21
CA PRO A 126 -17.23 7.76 -1.26
C PRO A 126 -16.25 8.85 -0.78
N VAL A 127 -15.13 8.42 -0.20
CA VAL A 127 -14.00 9.28 0.19
C VAL A 127 -12.84 9.12 -0.79
N ASP A 128 -11.91 10.07 -0.83
CA ASP A 128 -10.66 9.84 -1.55
C ASP A 128 -9.70 9.00 -0.70
N LEU A 129 -9.06 8.01 -1.33
CA LEU A 129 -7.86 7.35 -0.81
C LEU A 129 -6.66 7.80 -1.64
N GLU A 130 -5.63 8.32 -0.97
CA GLU A 130 -4.33 8.57 -1.59
C GLU A 130 -3.23 7.87 -0.81
N LEU A 131 -2.39 7.14 -1.53
CA LEU A 131 -1.11 6.62 -1.06
C LEU A 131 -0.01 7.39 -1.79
N ASP A 132 0.95 7.91 -1.03
CA ASP A 132 2.13 8.55 -1.60
C ASP A 132 3.33 8.23 -0.71
N ILE A 133 3.92 7.06 -0.94
CA ILE A 133 4.97 6.50 -0.10
C ILE A 133 6.29 6.49 -0.86
N ASP A 134 7.30 7.10 -0.27
CA ASP A 134 8.70 7.03 -0.69
C ASP A 134 9.39 5.96 0.17
N ALA A 135 9.73 4.83 -0.43
CA ALA A 135 10.23 3.65 0.27
C ALA A 135 11.65 3.26 -0.17
N ALA A 136 12.47 2.87 0.81
CA ALA A 136 13.75 2.25 0.56
C ALA A 136 13.59 0.76 0.26
N VAL A 137 14.19 0.27 -0.83
CA VAL A 137 14.23 -1.17 -1.12
C VAL A 137 15.35 -1.77 -0.27
N VAL A 138 14.97 -2.53 0.76
CA VAL A 138 15.94 -3.05 1.75
C VAL A 138 16.35 -4.49 1.46
N ALA A 139 15.51 -5.26 0.77
CA ALA A 139 15.85 -6.63 0.37
C ALA A 139 15.08 -7.12 -0.86
N LEU A 140 15.74 -8.00 -1.63
CA LEU A 140 15.16 -8.82 -2.70
C LEU A 140 15.49 -10.28 -2.41
N HIS A 141 14.47 -11.09 -2.14
CA HIS A 141 14.61 -12.49 -1.79
C HIS A 141 14.19 -13.41 -2.95
N PRO A 142 15.13 -13.87 -3.79
CA PRO A 142 14.81 -14.85 -4.82
C PRO A 142 14.49 -16.21 -4.18
N GLY A 143 13.29 -16.74 -4.45
CA GLY A 143 12.89 -18.09 -4.05
C GLY A 143 12.51 -18.30 -2.57
N ASN A 144 12.48 -17.26 -1.74
CA ASN A 144 12.02 -17.36 -0.34
C ASN A 144 10.54 -16.93 -0.21
N LEU A 145 9.85 -17.53 0.76
CA LEU A 145 8.51 -17.12 1.23
C LEU A 145 8.62 -15.93 2.21
N PRO A 146 7.61 -15.03 2.25
CA PRO A 146 7.47 -13.99 3.26
C PRO A 146 7.21 -14.55 4.67
#